data_AF-A0A810MZK7-F1
#
_entry.id   AF-A0A810MZK7-F1
#
_cell.length_a   1.000
_cell.length_b   1.000
_cell.length_c   1.000
_cell.angle_alpha   90.00
_cell.angle_beta   90.00
_cell.angle_gamma   90.00
#
_symmetry.space_group_name_H-M   'P 1'
#
loop_
_entity.id
_entity.type
_entity.pdbx_description
1 polymer ?
#
loop_
_entity_poly.entity_id
_entity_poly.type
_entity_poly.pdbx_seq_one_letter_code
_entity_poly.pdbx_strand_id
1 'polypeptide(L)'
;MVVPPWYELPPPGYGGLEQVVSALVDGLAALGHDVTLFGAGSGTGTAAEFVGTDQLQNSRLGQALPELAHVARTNRMIADGDFDIVHDHTTIGPLAASRRETPTVATVHGAPVGELADILKGVDPQVALVAISHSQRALVRGLPWVATVHNAMAGSGVSKPAPSDGPVVWLARFSPDKGPDLAIEAAREAGLPLVLAGKCTEPGEAQYLAEVIEPMLGPDVTLLRNPERETCAELLLRARCLIMPIRWSEPFGMVMLEAMSAGTPVVALNRGAVPELVRHGETGFVHEDPAELPQSLRDVLGLDPAACVEHVRTQFGADRMARAYERVYRRWVSNDRSAPLEREMMVTSAT
;
A
#
# COMPACT_ATOMS: atom_id res chain seq x y z
N MET A 1 -9.91 -13.38 -8.24
CA MET A 1 -9.34 -12.10 -7.79
C MET A 1 -10.01 -10.96 -8.54
N VAL A 2 -10.58 -9.95 -7.87
CA VAL A 2 -11.22 -8.78 -8.51
C VAL A 2 -10.44 -7.53 -8.13
N VAL A 3 -9.88 -6.84 -9.12
CA VAL A 3 -9.08 -5.62 -8.92
C VAL A 3 -9.80 -4.39 -9.50
N PRO A 4 -9.73 -3.20 -8.87
CA PRO A 4 -10.36 -2.01 -9.41
C PRO A 4 -9.93 -1.66 -10.84
N PRO A 5 -10.75 -0.94 -11.62
CA PRO A 5 -10.49 -0.69 -13.04
C PRO A 5 -9.50 0.47 -13.29
N TRP A 6 -8.64 0.81 -12.33
CA TRP A 6 -7.87 2.06 -12.37
C TRP A 6 -6.60 1.94 -13.19
N TYR A 7 -5.74 0.98 -12.85
CA TYR A 7 -4.43 0.78 -13.47
C TYR A 7 -4.24 -0.68 -13.89
N GLU A 8 -3.23 -0.93 -14.73
CA GLU A 8 -2.83 -2.26 -15.17
C GLU A 8 -2.19 -3.06 -14.03
N LEU A 9 -2.14 -4.39 -14.20
CA LEU A 9 -1.50 -5.32 -13.25
C LEU A 9 -0.35 -6.10 -13.91
N PRO A 10 0.91 -5.94 -13.45
CA PRO A 10 1.39 -4.91 -12.53
C PRO A 10 1.37 -3.49 -13.15
N PRO A 11 1.35 -2.42 -12.34
CA PRO A 11 1.27 -1.07 -12.86
C PRO A 11 2.65 -0.59 -13.37
N PRO A 12 2.71 0.07 -14.54
CA PRO A 12 3.97 0.63 -15.08
C PRO A 12 4.45 1.89 -14.32
N GLY A 13 3.63 2.41 -13.40
CA GLY A 13 3.88 3.66 -12.68
C GLY A 13 3.27 3.62 -11.28
N TYR A 14 2.54 4.68 -10.93
CA TYR A 14 1.75 4.74 -9.70
C TYR A 14 0.72 3.60 -9.64
N GLY A 15 0.59 2.95 -8.48
CA GLY A 15 -0.39 1.88 -8.26
C GLY A 15 -0.03 0.99 -7.06
N GLY A 16 -0.16 1.51 -5.83
CA GLY A 16 0.19 0.74 -4.63
C GLY A 16 -0.69 -0.48 -4.42
N LEU A 17 -2.00 -0.36 -4.68
CA LEU A 17 -2.95 -1.48 -4.61
C LEU A 17 -2.62 -2.52 -5.67
N GLU A 18 -2.39 -2.08 -6.89
CA GLU A 18 -2.14 -2.96 -8.03
C GLU A 18 -0.86 -3.80 -7.84
N GLN A 19 0.18 -3.22 -7.24
CA GLN A 19 1.37 -3.96 -6.83
C GLN A 19 1.07 -5.06 -5.81
N VAL A 20 0.27 -4.74 -4.78
CA VAL A 20 -0.09 -5.70 -3.73
C VAL A 20 -0.88 -6.85 -4.34
N VAL A 21 -1.84 -6.56 -5.21
CA VAL A 21 -2.63 -7.60 -5.90
C VAL A 21 -1.72 -8.45 -6.80
N SER A 22 -0.80 -7.84 -7.54
CA SER A 22 0.16 -8.57 -8.37
C SER A 22 0.97 -9.57 -7.54
N ALA A 23 1.57 -9.10 -6.44
CA ALA A 23 2.35 -9.93 -5.54
C ALA A 23 1.52 -11.03 -4.87
N LEU A 24 0.27 -10.73 -4.52
CA LEU A 24 -0.65 -11.71 -3.93
C LEU A 24 -1.03 -12.81 -4.92
N VAL A 25 -1.37 -12.43 -6.14
CA VAL A 25 -1.73 -13.36 -7.22
C VAL A 25 -0.59 -14.32 -7.49
N ASP A 26 0.62 -13.82 -7.69
CA ASP A 26 1.80 -14.65 -7.96
C ASP A 26 2.13 -15.56 -6.76
N GLY A 27 2.03 -15.03 -5.54
CA GLY A 27 2.24 -15.81 -4.32
C GLY A 27 1.21 -16.94 -4.15
N LEU A 28 -0.06 -16.72 -4.51
CA LEU A 28 -1.10 -17.75 -4.46
C LEU A 28 -0.89 -18.82 -5.54
N ALA A 29 -0.53 -18.41 -6.75
CA ALA A 29 -0.19 -19.35 -7.82
C ALA A 29 1.03 -20.22 -7.44
N ALA A 30 2.04 -19.64 -6.80
CA ALA A 30 3.20 -20.37 -6.28
C ALA A 30 2.85 -21.36 -5.14
N LEU A 31 1.77 -21.12 -4.41
CA LEU A 31 1.22 -22.07 -3.43
C LEU A 31 0.35 -23.17 -4.07
N GLY A 32 0.15 -23.13 -5.40
CA GLY A 32 -0.59 -24.14 -6.17
C GLY A 32 -2.08 -23.85 -6.32
N HIS A 33 -2.52 -22.61 -6.09
CA HIS A 33 -3.91 -22.21 -6.32
C HIS A 33 -4.11 -21.80 -7.79
N ASP A 34 -5.25 -22.17 -8.37
CA ASP A 34 -5.70 -21.66 -9.66
C ASP A 34 -6.29 -20.25 -9.47
N VAL A 35 -5.66 -19.24 -10.07
CA VAL A 35 -6.05 -17.84 -9.87
C VAL A 35 -6.51 -17.23 -11.18
N THR A 36 -7.79 -16.83 -11.23
CA THR A 36 -8.33 -15.95 -12.27
C THR A 36 -8.39 -14.51 -11.75
N LEU A 37 -7.84 -13.57 -12.52
CA LEU A 37 -7.80 -12.14 -12.24
C LEU A 37 -8.76 -11.38 -13.17
N PHE A 38 -9.79 -10.78 -12.57
CA PHE A 38 -10.72 -9.89 -13.23
C PHE A 38 -10.26 -8.44 -13.08
N GLY A 39 -9.93 -7.77 -14.18
CA GLY A 39 -9.40 -6.40 -14.18
C GLY A 39 -9.77 -5.61 -15.44
N ALA A 40 -9.44 -4.32 -15.47
CA ALA A 40 -9.52 -3.51 -16.68
C ALA A 40 -8.18 -3.56 -17.44
N GLY A 41 -8.19 -3.28 -18.74
CA GLY A 41 -7.01 -3.37 -19.61
C GLY A 41 -6.89 -4.71 -20.33
N SER A 42 -5.71 -4.98 -20.88
CA SER A 42 -5.48 -6.05 -21.85
C SER A 42 -4.51 -7.15 -21.40
N GLY A 43 -3.95 -7.11 -20.18
CA GLY A 43 -2.94 -8.08 -19.82
C GLY A 43 -2.69 -8.30 -18.34
N THR A 44 -1.97 -9.38 -18.09
CA THR A 44 -1.33 -9.70 -16.81
C THR A 44 0.15 -9.92 -17.02
N GLY A 45 0.97 -9.17 -16.27
CA GLY A 45 2.36 -9.54 -16.00
C GLY A 45 2.50 -10.50 -14.82
N THR A 46 1.44 -11.26 -14.51
CA THR A 46 1.29 -12.15 -13.34
C THR A 46 1.01 -13.57 -13.78
N ALA A 47 1.14 -14.55 -12.87
CA ALA A 47 0.86 -15.96 -13.10
C ALA A 47 -0.64 -16.30 -13.26
N ALA A 48 -1.57 -15.38 -12.95
CA ALA A 48 -3.01 -15.62 -13.12
C ALA A 48 -3.49 -15.65 -14.56
N GLU A 49 -4.57 -16.39 -14.79
CA GLU A 49 -5.44 -16.23 -15.96
C GLU A 49 -6.12 -14.86 -15.90
N PHE A 50 -6.09 -14.09 -16.98
CA PHE A 50 -6.69 -12.76 -17.03
C PHE A 50 -8.05 -12.76 -17.72
N VAL A 51 -9.02 -12.13 -17.07
CA VAL A 51 -10.33 -11.83 -17.65
C VAL A 51 -10.52 -10.31 -17.69
N GLY A 52 -10.37 -9.75 -18.89
CA GLY A 52 -10.54 -8.32 -19.14
C GLY A 52 -12.01 -7.89 -19.06
N THR A 53 -12.25 -6.76 -18.39
CA THR A 53 -13.60 -6.23 -18.17
C THR A 53 -13.95 -5.03 -19.04
N ASP A 54 -13.02 -4.09 -19.22
CA ASP A 54 -13.17 -2.83 -19.97
C ASP A 54 -11.80 -2.13 -20.11
N GLN A 55 -11.78 -0.93 -20.70
CA GLN A 55 -10.64 -0.01 -20.70
C GLN A 55 -10.33 0.54 -19.31
N LEU A 56 -9.05 0.86 -19.07
CA LEU A 56 -8.59 1.49 -17.84
C LEU A 56 -9.30 2.83 -17.57
N GLN A 57 -9.53 3.12 -16.29
CA GLN A 57 -10.27 4.29 -15.81
C GLN A 57 -9.42 5.22 -14.94
N ASN A 58 -8.09 5.21 -15.09
CA ASN A 58 -7.15 6.04 -14.32
C ASN A 58 -7.52 7.54 -14.30
N SER A 59 -8.04 8.10 -15.40
CA SER A 59 -8.48 9.50 -15.50
C SER A 59 -9.72 9.83 -14.66
N ARG A 60 -10.43 8.80 -14.20
CA ARG A 60 -11.65 8.87 -13.37
C ARG A 60 -11.45 8.22 -12.01
N LEU A 61 -10.19 8.05 -11.58
CA LEU A 61 -9.82 7.49 -10.28
C LEU A 61 -10.62 8.17 -9.16
N GLY A 62 -11.18 7.36 -8.26
CA GLY A 62 -11.97 7.85 -7.12
C GLY A 62 -13.45 8.16 -7.45
N GLN A 63 -13.88 8.11 -8.71
CA GLN A 63 -15.30 8.20 -9.05
C GLN A 63 -16.01 6.87 -8.79
N ALA A 64 -17.18 6.91 -8.15
CA ALA A 64 -17.93 5.68 -7.82
C ALA A 64 -18.49 4.93 -9.05
N LEU A 65 -18.94 5.66 -10.09
CA LEU A 65 -19.64 5.05 -11.22
C LEU A 65 -18.77 4.10 -12.08
N PRO A 66 -17.52 4.45 -12.45
CA PRO A 66 -16.63 3.50 -13.13
C PRO A 66 -16.41 2.20 -12.35
N GLU A 67 -16.18 2.30 -11.04
CA GLU A 67 -15.97 1.13 -10.19
C GLU A 67 -17.24 0.29 -10.07
N LEU A 68 -18.40 0.92 -9.89
CA LEU A 68 -19.68 0.22 -9.83
C LEU A 68 -19.99 -0.54 -11.14
N ALA A 69 -19.74 0.09 -12.30
CA ALA A 69 -19.92 -0.55 -13.60
C ALA A 69 -18.96 -1.74 -13.78
N HIS A 70 -17.72 -1.61 -13.30
CA HIS A 70 -16.75 -2.70 -13.28
C HIS A 70 -17.22 -3.86 -12.39
N VAL A 71 -17.60 -3.59 -11.14
CA VAL A 71 -18.13 -4.61 -10.20
C VAL A 71 -19.38 -5.30 -10.75
N ALA A 72 -20.28 -4.58 -11.41
CA ALA A 72 -21.47 -5.16 -12.03
C ALA A 72 -21.13 -6.11 -13.20
N ARG A 73 -20.05 -5.84 -13.95
CA ARG A 73 -19.55 -6.74 -15.00
C ARG A 73 -18.88 -7.97 -14.42
N THR A 74 -17.95 -7.79 -13.47
CA THR A 74 -17.24 -8.90 -12.85
C THR A 74 -18.19 -9.84 -12.13
N ASN A 75 -19.22 -9.33 -11.45
CA ASN A 75 -20.24 -10.18 -10.82
C ASN A 75 -20.98 -11.08 -11.81
N ARG A 76 -21.25 -10.62 -13.04
CA ARG A 76 -21.87 -11.48 -14.07
C ARG A 76 -20.90 -12.57 -14.52
N MET A 77 -19.64 -12.20 -14.77
CA MET A 77 -18.60 -13.15 -15.19
C MET A 77 -18.30 -14.19 -14.11
N ILE A 78 -18.29 -13.79 -12.84
CA ILE A 78 -18.09 -14.67 -11.68
C ILE A 78 -19.26 -15.67 -11.56
N ALA A 79 -20.50 -15.22 -11.79
CA ALA A 79 -21.68 -16.08 -11.71
C ALA A 79 -21.69 -17.20 -12.76
N ASP A 80 -21.00 -17.01 -13.89
CA ASP A 80 -20.87 -18.01 -14.95
C ASP A 80 -19.68 -18.96 -14.72
N GLY A 81 -18.84 -18.70 -13.71
CA GLY A 81 -17.64 -19.48 -13.40
C GLY A 81 -17.79 -20.36 -12.15
N ASP A 82 -16.88 -21.32 -12.00
CA ASP A 82 -16.79 -22.19 -10.83
C ASP A 82 -15.60 -21.76 -9.97
N PHE A 83 -15.87 -21.06 -8.87
CA PHE A 83 -14.86 -20.51 -7.98
C PHE A 83 -15.16 -20.88 -6.54
N ASP A 84 -14.14 -21.37 -5.81
CA ASP A 84 -14.25 -21.63 -4.37
C ASP A 84 -14.38 -20.35 -3.55
N ILE A 85 -13.73 -19.27 -4.00
CA ILE A 85 -13.69 -18.00 -3.29
C ILE A 85 -13.47 -16.81 -4.23
N VAL A 86 -14.13 -15.69 -3.94
CA VAL A 86 -13.84 -14.40 -4.57
C VAL A 86 -13.07 -13.52 -3.59
N HIS A 87 -11.89 -13.06 -3.98
CA HIS A 87 -11.18 -12.00 -3.26
C HIS A 87 -11.33 -10.67 -4.01
N ASP A 88 -12.00 -9.71 -3.37
CA ASP A 88 -12.36 -8.40 -3.91
C ASP A 88 -11.47 -7.28 -3.33
N HIS A 89 -10.86 -6.49 -4.21
CA HIS A 89 -10.03 -5.33 -3.85
C HIS A 89 -10.69 -4.00 -4.21
N THR A 90 -11.96 -4.02 -4.64
CA THR A 90 -12.73 -2.81 -4.94
C THR A 90 -13.39 -2.23 -3.70
N THR A 91 -13.65 -0.92 -3.73
CA THR A 91 -14.32 -0.22 -2.62
C THR A 91 -15.78 -0.67 -2.49
N ILE A 92 -16.45 -0.92 -3.63
CA ILE A 92 -17.89 -1.21 -3.71
C ILE A 92 -18.20 -2.72 -3.68
N GLY A 93 -17.24 -3.55 -4.08
CA GLY A 93 -17.35 -5.00 -4.15
C GLY A 93 -17.96 -5.68 -2.91
N PRO A 94 -17.55 -5.31 -1.68
CA PRO A 94 -18.14 -5.87 -0.46
C PRO A 94 -19.67 -5.76 -0.38
N LEU A 95 -20.26 -4.68 -0.88
CA LEU A 95 -21.72 -4.49 -0.87
C LEU A 95 -22.41 -5.35 -1.92
N ALA A 96 -21.79 -5.48 -3.09
CA ALA A 96 -22.32 -6.25 -4.19
C ALA A 96 -22.12 -7.77 -3.98
N ALA A 97 -21.20 -8.16 -3.10
CA ALA A 97 -20.86 -9.55 -2.80
C ALA A 97 -22.02 -10.34 -2.17
N SER A 98 -22.97 -9.67 -1.51
CA SER A 98 -24.22 -10.28 -1.00
C SER A 98 -25.06 -11.00 -2.06
N ARG A 99 -24.81 -10.72 -3.35
CA ARG A 99 -25.49 -11.34 -4.49
C ARG A 99 -24.73 -12.54 -5.07
N ARG A 100 -23.55 -12.87 -4.54
CA ARG A 100 -22.73 -13.99 -5.00
C ARG A 100 -23.08 -15.23 -4.16
N GLU A 101 -23.15 -16.38 -4.81
CA GLU A 101 -23.19 -17.67 -4.10
C GLU A 101 -21.80 -18.04 -3.55
N THR A 102 -20.75 -17.66 -4.29
CA THR A 102 -19.35 -17.87 -3.89
C THR A 102 -18.97 -16.99 -2.68
N PRO A 103 -18.38 -17.57 -1.61
CA PRO A 103 -17.88 -16.83 -0.47
C PRO A 103 -16.92 -15.71 -0.91
N THR A 104 -17.06 -14.52 -0.30
CA THR A 104 -16.22 -13.37 -0.65
C THR A 104 -15.34 -12.93 0.52
N VAL A 105 -14.06 -12.73 0.23
CA VAL A 105 -13.12 -11.98 1.07
C VAL A 105 -12.91 -10.62 0.41
N ALA A 106 -12.80 -9.56 1.21
CA ALA A 106 -12.50 -8.24 0.71
C ALA A 106 -11.41 -7.56 1.51
N THR A 107 -10.40 -7.05 0.81
CA THR A 107 -9.34 -6.25 1.40
C THR A 107 -9.69 -4.78 1.32
N VAL A 108 -9.73 -4.11 2.47
CA VAL A 108 -10.01 -2.67 2.53
C VAL A 108 -8.70 -1.89 2.43
N HIS A 109 -8.47 -1.21 1.31
CA HIS A 109 -7.20 -0.49 1.05
C HIS A 109 -7.16 0.95 1.59
N GLY A 110 -8.31 1.61 1.67
CA GLY A 110 -8.43 3.00 2.15
C GLY A 110 -8.66 3.11 3.65
N ALA A 111 -8.63 4.33 4.18
CA ALA A 111 -9.04 4.57 5.56
C ALA A 111 -10.56 4.30 5.70
N PRO A 112 -11.00 3.34 6.55
CA PRO A 112 -12.41 2.96 6.66
C PRO A 112 -13.16 3.92 7.58
N VAL A 113 -13.17 5.22 7.25
CA VAL A 113 -13.74 6.31 8.04
C VAL A 113 -14.88 7.00 7.29
N GLY A 114 -15.67 7.81 8.00
CA GLY A 114 -16.79 8.55 7.42
C GLY A 114 -17.84 7.62 6.79
N GLU A 115 -18.34 7.97 5.62
CA GLU A 115 -19.36 7.20 4.91
C GLU A 115 -18.91 5.77 4.58
N LEU A 116 -17.63 5.55 4.30
CA LEU A 116 -17.10 4.20 4.06
C LEU A 116 -17.23 3.33 5.30
N ALA A 117 -17.05 3.89 6.50
CA ALA A 117 -17.25 3.14 7.74
C ALA A 117 -18.71 2.67 7.89
N ASP A 118 -19.66 3.55 7.60
CA ASP A 118 -21.09 3.24 7.73
C ASP A 118 -21.54 2.20 6.69
N ILE A 119 -20.98 2.29 5.48
CA ILE A 119 -21.13 1.28 4.43
C ILE A 119 -20.58 -0.07 4.91
N LEU A 120 -19.34 -0.12 5.41
CA LEU A 120 -18.68 -1.36 5.80
C LEU A 120 -19.33 -2.03 7.03
N LYS A 121 -19.97 -1.27 7.93
CA LYS A 121 -20.78 -1.82 9.04
C LYS A 121 -22.01 -2.59 8.55
N GLY A 122 -22.56 -2.20 7.40
CA GLY A 122 -23.76 -2.78 6.80
C GLY A 122 -23.47 -3.90 5.80
N VAL A 123 -22.22 -4.28 5.60
CA VAL A 123 -21.83 -5.36 4.68
C VAL A 123 -22.39 -6.70 5.19
N ASP A 124 -22.79 -7.55 4.26
CA ASP A 124 -23.32 -8.88 4.56
C ASP A 124 -22.31 -9.69 5.41
N PRO A 125 -22.75 -10.35 6.51
CA PRO A 125 -21.87 -11.18 7.35
C PRO A 125 -21.17 -12.34 6.62
N GLN A 126 -21.57 -12.66 5.39
CA GLN A 126 -20.89 -13.61 4.51
C GLN A 126 -19.69 -13.01 3.76
N VAL A 127 -19.38 -11.72 3.94
CA VAL A 127 -18.17 -11.09 3.41
C VAL A 127 -17.10 -10.97 4.50
N ALA A 128 -15.94 -11.57 4.26
CA ALA A 128 -14.80 -11.49 5.15
C ALA A 128 -14.01 -10.20 4.90
N LEU A 129 -14.17 -9.20 5.77
CA LEU A 129 -13.37 -7.96 5.68
C LEU A 129 -11.97 -8.16 6.28
N VAL A 130 -10.94 -7.83 5.50
CA VAL A 130 -9.53 -7.88 5.92
C VAL A 130 -8.95 -6.49 5.95
N ALA A 131 -8.36 -6.14 7.10
CA ALA A 131 -7.63 -4.89 7.29
C ALA A 131 -6.17 -5.05 6.84
N ILE A 132 -5.58 -4.00 6.28
CA ILE A 132 -4.18 -4.00 5.81
C ILE A 132 -3.18 -3.57 6.88
N SER A 133 -3.64 -3.11 8.06
CA SER A 133 -2.80 -2.83 9.23
C SER A 133 -3.61 -2.90 10.52
N HIS A 134 -2.93 -3.04 11.66
CA HIS A 134 -3.58 -3.02 12.97
C HIS A 134 -4.11 -1.62 13.30
N SER A 135 -3.38 -0.58 12.89
CA SER A 135 -3.76 0.82 13.01
C SER A 135 -5.04 1.12 12.21
N GLN A 136 -5.12 0.68 10.95
CA GLN A 136 -6.34 0.82 10.15
C GLN A 136 -7.52 0.10 10.80
N ARG A 137 -7.31 -1.13 11.28
CA ARG A 137 -8.35 -1.90 11.99
C ARG A 137 -8.86 -1.19 13.23
N ALA A 138 -7.98 -0.48 13.95
CA ALA A 138 -8.32 0.24 15.18
C ALA A 138 -9.06 1.57 14.94
N LEU A 139 -9.02 2.13 13.73
CA LEU A 139 -9.65 3.43 13.41
C LEU A 139 -11.14 3.47 13.70
N VAL A 140 -11.86 2.38 13.40
CA VAL A 140 -13.31 2.29 13.62
C VAL A 140 -13.66 1.00 14.32
N ARG A 141 -14.20 1.14 15.54
CA ARG A 141 -14.75 0.03 16.32
C ARG A 141 -16.04 -0.49 15.69
N GLY A 142 -16.26 -1.79 15.76
CA GLY A 142 -17.50 -2.43 15.32
C GLY A 142 -17.55 -2.82 13.84
N LEU A 143 -16.48 -2.55 13.07
CA LEU A 143 -16.35 -3.14 11.74
C LEU A 143 -16.11 -4.65 11.85
N PRO A 144 -16.74 -5.48 11.01
CA PRO A 144 -16.69 -6.95 11.10
C PRO A 144 -15.38 -7.51 10.51
N TRP A 145 -14.23 -7.04 10.99
CA TRP A 145 -12.92 -7.53 10.57
C TRP A 145 -12.72 -9.00 10.95
N VAL A 146 -12.33 -9.83 9.98
CA VAL A 146 -12.02 -11.25 10.22
C VAL A 146 -10.52 -11.50 10.41
N ALA A 147 -9.69 -10.62 9.86
CA ALA A 147 -8.24 -10.71 9.91
C ALA A 147 -7.59 -9.34 9.69
N THR A 148 -6.31 -9.26 10.07
CA THR A 148 -5.38 -8.23 9.60
C THR A 148 -4.28 -8.92 8.81
N VAL A 149 -4.12 -8.55 7.54
CA VAL A 149 -3.04 -9.04 6.68
C VAL A 149 -2.32 -7.84 6.12
N HIS A 150 -1.10 -7.61 6.60
CA HIS A 150 -0.24 -6.55 6.08
C HIS A 150 -0.04 -6.71 4.57
N ASN A 151 -0.12 -5.59 3.86
CA ASN A 151 0.30 -5.55 2.47
C ASN A 151 1.77 -5.97 2.36
N ALA A 152 2.14 -6.49 1.20
CA ALA A 152 3.48 -6.96 0.93
C ALA A 152 3.90 -6.59 -0.47
N MET A 153 5.20 -6.69 -0.72
CA MET A 153 5.77 -6.54 -2.05
C MET A 153 6.66 -7.73 -2.38
N ALA A 154 6.85 -7.97 -3.69
CA ALA A 154 7.97 -8.78 -4.14
C ALA A 154 9.28 -8.02 -3.85
N GLY A 155 10.33 -8.72 -3.46
CA GLY A 155 11.64 -8.09 -3.30
C GLY A 155 12.12 -7.48 -4.62
N SER A 156 12.71 -6.28 -4.56
CA SER A 156 13.24 -5.58 -5.74
C SER A 156 14.37 -6.34 -6.45
N GLY A 157 15.02 -7.27 -5.76
CA GLY A 157 16.24 -7.94 -6.22
C GLY A 157 17.49 -7.04 -6.24
N VAL A 158 17.33 -5.74 -5.98
CA VAL A 158 18.38 -4.73 -6.01
C VAL A 158 18.30 -3.88 -4.74
N SER A 159 19.40 -3.85 -3.99
CA SER A 159 19.54 -3.02 -2.78
C SER A 159 20.92 -2.40 -2.73
N LYS A 160 21.05 -1.29 -2.00
CA LYS A 160 22.36 -0.65 -1.80
C LYS A 160 23.18 -1.43 -0.77
N PRO A 161 24.50 -1.59 -0.97
CA PRO A 161 25.36 -2.36 -0.07
C PRO A 161 25.82 -1.57 1.16
N ALA A 162 25.65 -0.25 1.17
CA ALA A 162 26.09 0.66 2.23
C ALA A 162 25.20 1.92 2.26
N PRO A 163 25.17 2.65 3.40
CA PRO A 163 24.48 3.93 3.48
C PRO A 163 24.89 4.89 2.37
N SER A 164 23.96 5.74 1.92
CA SER A 164 24.19 6.69 0.84
C SER A 164 24.21 8.13 1.36
N ASP A 165 25.19 8.91 0.90
CA ASP A 165 25.20 10.37 1.07
C ASP A 165 24.38 11.12 0.01
N GLY A 166 23.54 10.41 -0.74
CA GLY A 166 22.62 10.99 -1.72
C GLY A 166 21.56 11.92 -1.11
N PRO A 167 20.59 12.38 -1.92
CA PRO A 167 19.57 13.29 -1.43
C PRO A 167 18.61 12.60 -0.46
N VAL A 168 17.98 13.41 0.39
CA VAL A 168 16.73 13.01 1.04
C VAL A 168 15.66 12.93 -0.06
N VAL A 169 14.86 11.88 -0.05
CA VAL A 169 13.77 11.72 -1.03
C VAL A 169 12.44 11.78 -0.30
N TRP A 170 11.50 12.56 -0.81
CA TRP A 170 10.09 12.47 -0.50
C TRP A 170 9.38 11.89 -1.72
N LEU A 171 8.57 10.85 -1.53
CA LEU A 171 7.88 10.15 -2.62
C LEU A 171 6.43 9.87 -2.26
N ALA A 172 5.51 10.75 -2.70
CA ALA A 172 4.08 10.58 -2.47
C ALA A 172 3.24 11.42 -3.45
N ARG A 173 1.91 11.45 -3.26
CA ARG A 173 1.03 12.40 -3.96
C ARG A 173 1.22 13.80 -3.40
N PHE A 174 1.16 14.82 -4.25
CA PHE A 174 1.22 16.22 -3.80
C PHE A 174 -0.07 16.63 -3.11
N SER A 175 -0.19 16.30 -1.82
CA SER A 175 -1.33 16.67 -0.99
C SER A 175 -0.90 17.08 0.44
N PRO A 176 -1.69 17.91 1.13
CA PRO A 176 -1.34 18.41 2.47
C PRO A 176 -1.10 17.30 3.50
N ASP A 177 -1.82 16.18 3.39
CA ASP A 177 -1.71 15.03 4.29
C ASP A 177 -0.38 14.29 4.16
N LYS A 178 0.34 14.46 3.05
CA LYS A 178 1.65 13.81 2.79
C LYS A 178 2.85 14.66 3.22
N GLY A 179 2.63 15.90 3.63
CA GLY A 179 3.62 16.77 4.25
C GLY A 179 4.86 17.17 3.41
N PRO A 180 4.78 17.41 2.08
CA PRO A 180 5.96 17.84 1.32
C PRO A 180 6.57 19.16 1.83
N ASP A 181 5.76 20.04 2.42
CA ASP A 181 6.20 21.26 3.10
C ASP A 181 7.10 20.96 4.31
N LEU A 182 6.73 20.00 5.18
CA LEU A 182 7.59 19.57 6.29
C LEU A 182 8.87 18.89 5.79
N ALA A 183 8.80 18.19 4.65
CA ALA A 183 9.99 17.58 4.08
C ALA A 183 11.00 18.65 3.64
N ILE A 184 10.53 19.74 3.03
CA ILE A 184 11.36 20.90 2.66
C ILE A 184 11.99 21.53 3.91
N GLU A 185 11.17 21.82 4.94
CA GLU A 185 11.65 22.44 6.17
C GLU A 185 12.70 21.57 6.87
N ALA A 186 12.42 20.28 7.03
CA ALA A 186 13.32 19.36 7.72
C ALA A 186 14.65 19.16 6.96
N ALA A 187 14.61 19.04 5.63
CA ALA A 187 15.82 18.90 4.83
C ALA A 187 16.69 20.17 4.86
N ARG A 188 16.07 21.35 4.83
CA ARG A 188 16.75 22.64 4.96
C ARG A 188 17.43 22.80 6.30
N GLU A 189 16.73 22.51 7.38
CA GLU A 189 17.29 22.57 8.72
C GLU A 189 18.43 21.56 8.90
N ALA A 190 18.33 20.39 8.26
CA ALA A 190 19.41 19.42 8.22
C ALA A 190 20.59 19.81 7.31
N GLY A 191 20.43 20.82 6.44
CA GLY A 191 21.41 21.22 5.45
C GLY A 191 21.62 20.19 4.33
N LEU A 192 20.57 19.44 3.97
CA LEU A 192 20.63 18.33 3.02
C LEU A 192 19.80 18.60 1.75
N PRO A 193 20.26 18.15 0.57
CA PRO A 193 19.48 18.29 -0.65
C PRO A 193 18.23 17.38 -0.61
N LEU A 194 17.13 17.88 -1.16
CA LEU A 194 15.84 17.18 -1.20
C LEU A 194 15.38 16.93 -2.64
N VAL A 195 14.89 15.74 -2.92
CA VAL A 195 14.11 15.44 -4.12
C VAL A 195 12.65 15.22 -3.72
N LEU A 196 11.76 16.08 -4.20
CA LEU A 196 10.31 15.90 -4.14
C LEU A 196 9.85 15.22 -5.42
N ALA A 197 9.50 13.94 -5.33
CA ALA A 197 9.01 13.16 -6.45
C ALA A 197 7.58 12.71 -6.17
N GLY A 198 6.66 12.84 -7.12
CA GLY A 198 5.27 12.52 -6.77
C GLY A 198 4.24 12.62 -7.87
N LYS A 199 3.12 11.90 -7.65
CA LYS A 199 1.93 12.02 -8.48
C LYS A 199 1.27 13.39 -8.27
N CYS A 200 0.95 14.03 -9.39
CA CYS A 200 0.28 15.31 -9.52
C CYS A 200 -0.57 15.27 -10.80
N THR A 201 -1.62 14.45 -10.81
CA THR A 201 -2.53 14.29 -11.95
C THR A 201 -3.94 14.77 -11.63
N GLU A 202 -4.30 14.86 -10.36
CA GLU A 202 -5.63 15.32 -9.93
C GLU A 202 -5.65 16.84 -9.74
N PRO A 203 -6.79 17.52 -10.00
CA PRO A 203 -6.88 18.98 -9.88
C PRO A 203 -6.45 19.53 -8.51
N GLY A 204 -6.84 18.84 -7.43
CA GLY A 204 -6.46 19.24 -6.07
C GLY A 204 -4.96 19.10 -5.79
N GLU A 205 -4.31 18.09 -6.37
CA GLU A 205 -2.86 17.90 -6.25
C GLU A 205 -2.11 19.02 -7.00
N ALA A 206 -2.57 19.36 -8.21
CA ALA A 206 -1.98 20.42 -9.02
C ALA A 206 -2.14 21.80 -8.37
N GLN A 207 -3.31 22.08 -7.79
CA GLN A 207 -3.56 23.32 -7.06
C GLN A 207 -2.64 23.43 -5.83
N TYR A 208 -2.57 22.38 -5.00
CA TYR A 208 -1.72 22.39 -3.81
C TYR A 208 -0.23 22.55 -4.15
N LEU A 209 0.24 21.86 -5.19
CA LEU A 209 1.62 22.01 -5.68
C LEU A 209 1.92 23.46 -6.06
N ALA A 210 1.07 24.10 -6.87
CA ALA A 210 1.28 25.46 -7.36
C ALA A 210 1.16 26.53 -6.26
N GLU A 211 0.20 26.38 -5.35
CA GLU A 211 -0.11 27.42 -4.35
C GLU A 211 0.76 27.32 -3.08
N VAL A 212 1.24 26.12 -2.73
CA VAL A 212 1.95 25.89 -1.47
C VAL A 212 3.39 25.46 -1.68
N ILE A 213 3.63 24.47 -2.55
CA ILE A 213 4.94 23.81 -2.64
C ILE A 213 5.89 24.54 -3.59
N GLU A 214 5.44 24.94 -4.78
CA GLU A 214 6.26 25.70 -5.75
C GLU A 214 6.85 27.00 -5.15
N PRO A 215 6.10 27.79 -4.34
CA PRO A 215 6.66 28.96 -3.63
C PRO A 215 7.75 28.64 -2.61
N MET A 216 7.77 27.41 -2.09
CA MET A 216 8.77 26.96 -1.12
C MET A 216 10.05 26.43 -1.79
N LEU A 217 10.08 26.23 -3.12
CA LEU A 217 11.23 25.66 -3.80
C LEU A 217 12.44 26.61 -3.80
N GLY A 218 13.63 26.02 -3.75
CA GLY A 218 14.91 26.71 -3.81
C GLY A 218 15.95 25.86 -4.55
N PRO A 219 17.21 26.31 -4.67
CA PRO A 219 18.25 25.56 -5.35
C PRO A 219 18.60 24.22 -4.67
N ASP A 220 18.15 24.04 -3.43
CA ASP A 220 18.31 22.87 -2.57
C ASP A 220 17.24 21.78 -2.79
N VAL A 221 16.18 22.08 -3.55
CA VAL A 221 15.05 21.18 -3.79
C VAL A 221 14.88 20.88 -5.27
N THR A 222 14.91 19.60 -5.64
CA THR A 222 14.57 19.13 -7.00
C THR A 222 13.13 18.62 -7.02
N LEU A 223 12.30 19.13 -7.92
CA LEU A 223 10.91 18.72 -8.11
C LEU A 223 10.76 17.80 -9.33
N LEU A 224 10.16 16.61 -9.13
CA LEU A 224 9.81 15.66 -10.18
C LEU A 224 8.31 15.33 -10.13
N ARG A 225 7.59 15.72 -11.17
CA ARG A 225 6.13 15.48 -11.29
C ARG A 225 5.88 14.24 -12.11
N ASN A 226 5.06 13.34 -11.59
CA ASN A 226 4.65 12.09 -12.22
C ASN A 226 5.83 11.27 -12.78
N PRO A 227 6.93 11.06 -12.02
CA PRO A 227 8.06 10.27 -12.50
C PRO A 227 7.65 8.83 -12.80
N GLU A 228 8.33 8.22 -13.76
CA GLU A 228 8.19 6.79 -14.08
C GLU A 228 8.64 5.91 -12.90
N ARG A 229 8.19 4.66 -12.88
CA ARG A 229 8.45 3.74 -11.76
C ARG A 229 9.93 3.45 -11.60
N GLU A 230 10.64 3.28 -12.70
CA GLU A 230 12.07 3.05 -12.78
C GLU A 230 12.83 4.24 -12.19
N THR A 231 12.40 5.46 -12.53
CA THR A 231 12.96 6.68 -11.93
C THR A 231 12.75 6.71 -10.42
N CYS A 232 11.55 6.35 -9.93
CA CYS A 232 11.28 6.25 -8.50
C CYS A 232 12.19 5.23 -7.81
N ALA A 233 12.36 4.04 -8.40
CA ALA A 233 13.23 2.99 -7.87
C ALA A 233 14.69 3.44 -7.81
N GLU A 234 15.19 4.11 -8.84
CA GLU A 234 16.55 4.68 -8.86
C GLU A 234 16.75 5.76 -7.81
N LEU A 235 15.75 6.65 -7.63
CA LEU A 235 15.77 7.66 -6.58
C LEU A 235 15.88 7.02 -5.21
N LEU A 236 15.01 6.05 -4.91
CA LEU A 236 15.05 5.33 -3.63
C LEU A 236 16.39 4.62 -3.44
N LEU A 237 16.90 3.92 -4.45
CA LEU A 237 18.18 3.21 -4.37
C LEU A 237 19.36 4.15 -4.07
N ARG A 238 19.34 5.38 -4.58
CA ARG A 238 20.41 6.37 -4.36
C ARG A 238 20.18 7.28 -3.16
N ALA A 239 18.97 7.32 -2.61
CA ALA A 239 18.61 8.21 -1.51
C ALA A 239 19.42 7.96 -0.24
N ARG A 240 19.67 9.02 0.53
CA ARG A 240 20.11 8.92 1.92
C ARG A 240 19.06 8.25 2.79
N CYS A 241 17.83 8.73 2.67
CA CYS A 241 16.65 8.16 3.29
C CYS A 241 15.39 8.59 2.53
N LEU A 242 14.30 7.88 2.75
CA LEU A 242 12.96 8.35 2.41
C LEU A 242 12.41 9.15 3.61
N ILE A 243 11.97 10.39 3.40
CA ILE A 243 11.24 11.17 4.41
C ILE A 243 9.73 11.10 4.14
N MET A 244 8.95 10.69 5.14
CA MET A 244 7.48 10.60 5.09
C MET A 244 6.87 11.32 6.30
N PRO A 245 6.81 12.67 6.30
CA PRO A 245 6.25 13.46 7.41
C PRO A 245 4.72 13.54 7.27
N ILE A 246 4.12 12.37 7.10
CA ILE A 246 2.70 12.16 6.85
C ILE A 246 1.90 12.70 8.05
N ARG A 247 0.78 13.39 7.79
CA ARG A 247 -0.08 14.02 8.82
C ARG A 247 -1.42 13.32 9.06
N TRP A 248 -1.86 12.46 8.15
CA TRP A 248 -3.06 11.64 8.35
C TRP A 248 -2.72 10.25 8.90
N SER A 249 -3.73 9.49 9.32
CA SER A 249 -3.55 8.09 9.69
C SER A 249 -3.31 7.23 8.44
N GLU A 250 -2.05 7.09 8.04
CA GLU A 250 -1.63 6.27 6.89
C GLU A 250 -2.13 4.82 7.03
N PRO A 251 -2.94 4.30 6.10
CA PRO A 251 -3.46 2.94 6.20
C PRO A 251 -2.36 1.88 6.17
N PHE A 252 -1.30 2.10 5.39
CA PHE A 252 -0.14 1.20 5.31
C PHE A 252 1.13 1.95 4.90
N GLY A 253 1.23 2.34 3.62
CA GLY A 253 2.36 3.10 3.08
C GLY A 253 3.39 2.25 2.32
N MET A 254 2.98 1.72 1.16
CA MET A 254 3.82 0.86 0.31
C MET A 254 5.19 1.45 -0.03
N VAL A 255 5.28 2.77 -0.25
CA VAL A 255 6.54 3.45 -0.59
C VAL A 255 7.62 3.30 0.50
N MET A 256 7.22 3.13 1.77
CA MET A 256 8.17 2.86 2.86
C MET A 256 8.78 1.46 2.71
N LEU A 257 7.99 0.47 2.29
CA LEU A 257 8.51 -0.85 1.97
C LEU A 257 9.41 -0.81 0.74
N GLU A 258 9.03 -0.06 -0.31
CA GLU A 258 9.85 0.10 -1.50
C GLU A 258 11.23 0.68 -1.15
N ALA A 259 11.27 1.74 -0.33
CA ALA A 259 12.51 2.31 0.17
C ALA A 259 13.34 1.29 0.95
N MET A 260 12.76 0.65 1.97
CA MET A 260 13.49 -0.31 2.80
C MET A 260 13.94 -1.55 2.01
N SER A 261 13.18 -1.98 1.00
CA SER A 261 13.55 -3.08 0.10
C SER A 261 14.78 -2.75 -0.75
N ALA A 262 15.02 -1.47 -1.05
CA ALA A 262 16.22 -0.99 -1.71
C ALA A 262 17.39 -0.72 -0.73
N GLY A 263 17.21 -1.00 0.57
CA GLY A 263 18.17 -0.69 1.62
C GLY A 263 18.15 0.78 2.04
N THR A 264 17.06 1.50 1.78
CA THR A 264 16.91 2.92 2.14
C THR A 264 16.09 3.06 3.42
N PRO A 265 16.67 3.62 4.50
CA PRO A 265 15.94 3.83 5.74
C PRO A 265 14.85 4.90 5.60
N VAL A 266 13.86 4.86 6.48
CA VAL A 266 12.71 5.76 6.47
C VAL A 266 12.73 6.70 7.67
N VAL A 267 12.57 8.00 7.46
CA VAL A 267 12.35 8.99 8.52
C VAL A 267 10.91 9.48 8.42
N ALA A 268 10.09 9.24 9.45
CA ALA A 268 8.66 9.48 9.36
C ALA A 268 8.06 9.98 10.69
N LEU A 269 6.85 10.52 10.60
CA LEU A 269 6.03 10.82 11.78
C LEU A 269 5.20 9.59 12.18
N ASN A 270 4.96 9.44 13.49
CA ASN A 270 4.18 8.35 14.06
C ASN A 270 2.68 8.54 13.77
N ARG A 271 2.29 8.19 12.55
CA ARG A 271 0.91 8.29 12.07
C ARG A 271 0.48 7.02 11.38
N GLY A 272 -0.71 6.54 11.72
CA GLY A 272 -1.28 5.35 11.09
C GLY A 272 -0.44 4.11 11.30
N ALA A 273 -0.13 3.40 10.20
CA ALA A 273 0.64 2.16 10.19
C ALA A 273 2.16 2.36 10.21
N VAL A 274 2.67 3.59 10.17
CA VAL A 274 4.12 3.87 10.19
C VAL A 274 4.90 3.08 11.26
N PRO A 275 4.49 3.04 12.55
CA PRO A 275 5.20 2.28 13.58
C PRO A 275 5.08 0.75 13.42
N GLU A 276 4.13 0.26 12.63
CA GLU A 276 4.05 -1.16 12.27
C GLU A 276 5.06 -1.51 11.17
N LEU A 277 5.41 -0.54 10.32
CA LEU A 277 6.29 -0.76 9.17
C LEU A 277 7.76 -0.48 9.48
N VAL A 278 8.04 0.62 10.16
CA VAL A 278 9.41 1.12 10.39
C VAL A 278 9.84 0.81 11.82
N ARG A 279 10.95 0.08 11.97
CA ARG A 279 11.56 -0.16 13.28
C ARG A 279 12.48 0.99 13.65
N HIS A 280 12.05 1.78 14.63
CA HIS A 280 12.80 2.94 15.12
C HIS A 280 14.22 2.53 15.56
N GLY A 281 15.24 3.21 15.02
CA GLY A 281 16.65 2.97 15.30
C GLY A 281 17.27 1.77 14.55
N GLU A 282 16.49 1.03 13.75
CA GLU A 282 16.97 -0.13 12.98
C GLU A 282 16.75 0.07 11.48
N THR A 283 15.50 0.29 11.05
CA THR A 283 15.15 0.49 9.63
C THR A 283 14.77 1.93 9.30
N GLY A 284 14.87 2.81 10.28
CA GLY A 284 14.47 4.20 10.17
C GLY A 284 14.26 4.88 11.51
N PHE A 285 13.73 6.10 11.49
CA PHE A 285 13.34 6.86 12.67
C PHE A 285 11.88 7.27 12.57
N VAL A 286 11.15 7.05 13.66
CA VAL A 286 9.72 7.38 13.77
C VAL A 286 9.54 8.31 14.96
N HIS A 287 8.96 9.49 14.72
CA HIS A 287 8.85 10.58 15.69
C HIS A 287 7.43 11.10 15.86
N GLU A 288 7.11 11.64 17.02
CA GLU A 288 5.84 12.35 17.21
C GLU A 288 5.94 13.81 16.77
N ASP A 289 7.10 14.45 17.03
CA ASP A 289 7.34 15.86 16.77
C ASP A 289 8.13 16.06 15.46
N PRO A 290 7.61 16.86 14.50
CA PRO A 290 8.35 17.25 13.30
C PRO A 290 9.73 17.87 13.57
N ALA A 291 9.94 18.50 14.74
CA ALA A 291 11.22 19.09 15.12
C ALA A 291 12.36 18.05 15.27
N GLU A 292 12.03 16.75 15.38
CA GLU A 292 13.01 15.66 15.50
C GLU A 292 13.50 15.14 14.14
N LEU A 293 12.78 15.48 13.05
CA LEU A 293 13.09 15.03 11.70
C LEU A 293 14.48 15.49 11.23
N PRO A 294 14.91 16.77 11.36
CA PRO A 294 16.18 17.25 10.82
C PRO A 294 17.40 16.51 11.37
N GLN A 295 17.40 16.21 12.68
CA GLN A 295 18.48 15.46 13.31
C GLN A 295 18.52 14.02 12.79
N SER A 296 17.36 13.39 12.64
CA SER A 296 17.25 12.02 12.15
C SER A 296 17.68 11.88 10.69
N LEU A 297 17.41 12.88 9.85
CA LEU A 297 17.93 12.93 8.48
C LEU A 297 19.47 12.91 8.44
N ARG A 298 20.15 13.38 9.48
CA ARG A 298 21.61 13.28 9.60
C ARG A 298 22.03 11.91 10.12
N ASP A 299 21.32 11.38 11.12
CA ASP A 299 21.68 10.16 11.84
C ASP A 299 21.42 8.85 11.07
N VAL A 300 20.56 8.86 10.04
CA VAL A 300 20.24 7.66 9.22
C VAL A 300 21.45 6.97 8.59
N LEU A 301 22.59 7.66 8.43
CA LEU A 301 23.82 7.03 7.94
C LEU A 301 24.40 5.99 8.89
N GLY A 302 24.01 6.01 10.17
CA GLY A 302 24.39 4.98 11.14
C GLY A 302 23.60 3.68 11.02
N LEU A 303 22.55 3.64 10.19
CA LEU A 303 21.70 2.46 10.02
C LEU A 303 22.26 1.52 8.95
N ASP A 304 22.04 0.21 9.13
CA ASP A 304 22.46 -0.81 8.17
C ASP A 304 21.40 -1.00 7.07
N PRO A 305 21.72 -0.72 5.79
CA PRO A 305 20.82 -1.02 4.67
C PRO A 305 20.35 -2.48 4.63
N ALA A 306 21.19 -3.44 5.03
CA ALA A 306 20.82 -4.85 5.02
C ALA A 306 19.70 -5.17 6.03
N ALA A 307 19.67 -4.47 7.18
CA ALA A 307 18.60 -4.59 8.15
C ALA A 307 17.25 -4.15 7.58
N CYS A 308 17.23 -3.07 6.77
CA CYS A 308 16.01 -2.61 6.08
C CYS A 308 15.48 -3.69 5.12
N VAL A 309 16.38 -4.27 4.30
CA VAL A 309 16.02 -5.30 3.31
C VAL A 309 15.50 -6.55 4.00
N GLU A 310 16.19 -7.02 5.04
CA GLU A 310 15.83 -8.23 5.77
C GLU A 310 14.50 -8.07 6.52
N HIS A 311 14.25 -6.90 7.10
CA HIS A 311 12.98 -6.59 7.73
C HIS A 311 11.83 -6.65 6.73
N VAL A 312 11.95 -6.03 5.55
CA VAL A 312 10.94 -6.11 4.50
C VAL A 312 10.74 -7.56 4.05
N ARG A 313 11.82 -8.29 3.76
CA ARG A 313 11.77 -9.67 3.29
C ARG A 313 11.03 -10.59 4.28
N THR A 314 11.29 -10.43 5.57
CA THR A 314 10.73 -11.33 6.60
C THR A 314 9.32 -10.94 7.04
N GLN A 315 9.02 -9.64 7.14
CA GLN A 315 7.73 -9.17 7.68
C GLN A 315 6.70 -8.85 6.58
N PHE A 316 7.17 -8.41 5.41
CA PHE A 316 6.34 -7.88 4.33
C PHE A 316 6.65 -8.52 2.96
N GLY A 317 7.13 -9.77 2.97
CA GLY A 317 7.34 -10.57 1.76
C GLY A 317 6.03 -11.14 1.20
N ALA A 318 5.91 -11.18 -0.12
CA ALA A 318 4.73 -11.69 -0.84
C ALA A 318 4.29 -13.10 -0.39
N ASP A 319 5.24 -14.01 -0.13
CA ASP A 319 4.94 -15.37 0.35
C ASP A 319 4.20 -15.38 1.68
N ARG A 320 4.59 -14.49 2.61
CA ARG A 320 3.96 -14.38 3.92
C ARG A 320 2.52 -13.89 3.78
N MET A 321 2.31 -12.88 2.93
CA MET A 321 0.98 -12.35 2.62
C MET A 321 0.09 -13.42 1.97
N ALA A 322 0.60 -14.14 0.97
CA ALA A 322 -0.16 -15.20 0.30
C ALA A 322 -0.58 -16.31 1.26
N ARG A 323 0.31 -16.78 2.14
CA ARG A 323 -0.03 -17.78 3.17
C ARG A 323 -1.02 -17.24 4.20
N ALA A 324 -0.97 -15.96 4.53
CA ALA A 324 -1.93 -15.34 5.43
C ALA A 324 -3.34 -15.30 4.81
N TYR A 325 -3.45 -14.90 3.54
CA TYR A 325 -4.71 -14.95 2.82
C TYR A 325 -5.21 -16.38 2.60
N GLU A 326 -4.34 -17.34 2.28
CA GLU A 326 -4.73 -18.75 2.17
C GLU A 326 -5.42 -19.26 3.44
N ARG A 327 -4.93 -18.88 4.64
CA ARG A 327 -5.60 -19.22 5.91
C ARG A 327 -6.98 -18.57 6.02
N VAL A 328 -7.12 -17.31 5.60
CA VAL A 328 -8.42 -16.62 5.56
C VAL A 328 -9.37 -17.34 4.60
N TYR A 329 -8.88 -17.73 3.41
CA TYR A 329 -9.69 -18.41 2.40
C TYR A 329 -10.20 -19.75 2.88
N ARG A 330 -9.31 -20.62 3.38
CA ARG A 330 -9.68 -21.96 3.90
C ARG A 330 -10.73 -21.86 5.00
N ARG A 331 -10.59 -20.88 5.89
CA ARG A 331 -11.57 -20.62 6.96
C ARG A 331 -12.92 -20.18 6.39
N TRP A 332 -12.92 -19.30 5.40
CA TRP A 332 -14.16 -18.75 4.85
C TRP A 332 -14.92 -19.78 4.02
N VAL A 333 -14.21 -20.60 3.24
CA VAL A 333 -14.77 -21.70 2.44
C VAL A 333 -15.34 -22.82 3.32
N SER A 334 -14.65 -23.19 4.41
CA SER A 334 -15.10 -24.25 5.33
C SER A 334 -16.26 -23.84 6.25
N ASN A 335 -16.71 -22.59 6.19
CA ASN A 335 -17.74 -22.01 7.05
C ASN A 335 -17.42 -22.05 8.56
N ASP A 336 -16.15 -22.23 8.95
CA ASP A 336 -15.71 -22.14 10.35
C ASP A 336 -15.56 -20.67 10.79
N ARG A 337 -16.69 -20.08 11.18
CA ARG A 337 -16.77 -18.66 11.57
C ARG A 337 -16.47 -18.42 13.05
N SER A 338 -16.05 -19.43 13.81
CA SER A 338 -16.19 -19.45 15.29
C SER A 338 -15.02 -18.88 16.12
N ALA A 339 -13.81 -18.62 15.57
CA ALA A 339 -12.66 -18.16 16.37
C ALA A 339 -11.75 -17.09 15.70
N PRO A 340 -11.28 -16.03 16.40
CA PRO A 340 -10.32 -15.06 15.84
C PRO A 340 -8.96 -15.71 15.47
N LEU A 341 -8.36 -15.34 14.33
CA LEU A 341 -7.08 -15.87 13.82
C LEU A 341 -5.84 -15.45 14.63
N GLU A 342 -5.99 -14.59 15.65
CA GLU A 342 -4.87 -13.86 16.26
C GLU A 342 -4.04 -14.63 17.30
N ARG A 343 -4.39 -15.86 17.69
CA ARG A 343 -3.64 -16.57 18.75
C ARG A 343 -2.29 -17.14 18.34
N GLU A 344 -1.96 -17.23 17.04
CA GLU A 344 -0.70 -17.88 16.60
C GLU A 344 0.38 -16.92 16.06
N MET A 345 0.08 -15.63 15.85
CA MET A 345 1.05 -14.68 15.25
C MET A 345 1.74 -13.74 16.24
N MET A 346 1.43 -13.83 17.53
CA MET A 346 2.08 -13.02 18.59
C MET A 346 3.27 -13.71 19.29
N VAL A 347 3.59 -14.95 18.94
CA VAL A 347 4.73 -15.68 19.55
C VAL A 347 5.94 -15.62 18.63
N THR A 348 6.58 -14.45 18.56
CA THR A 348 8.04 -14.28 18.37
C THR A 348 8.41 -12.80 18.56
N SER A 349 8.14 -12.26 19.73
CA SER A 349 8.84 -11.07 20.25
C SER A 349 8.73 -11.05 21.77
N ALA A 350 9.42 -11.98 22.42
CA ALA A 350 9.77 -11.90 23.84
C ALA A 350 10.87 -12.93 24.15
N THR A 351 12.13 -12.50 23.98
CA THR A 351 13.20 -12.48 25.01
C THR A 351 14.46 -11.90 24.39
#